data_AF-A0A849UJT4-F1
#
_entry.id   AF-A0A849UJT4-F1
#
_cell.length_a   1.000
_cell.length_b   1.000
_cell.length_c   1.000
_cell.angle_alpha   90.00
_cell.angle_beta   90.00
_cell.angle_gamma   90.00
#
_symmetry.space_group_name_H-M   'P 1'
#
loop_
_entity.id
_entity.type
_entity.pdbx_description
1 polymer ?
#
loop_
_entity_poly.entity_id
_entity_poly.type
_entity_poly.pdbx_seq_one_letter_code
_entity_poly.pdbx_strand_id
1 'polypeptide(L)'
;MSADPFHLNRPVHLARRDVFYGKAVERVRRLSLQKLPAEQSQTAEQALYLLREARRHAEAANRSEKTSVQSRLFVGFMDTVVDNTQSIGRMLRRQIGVNAADNPLDQFLNSGDTGAKMSGHYRRCAAHILKGLLLILQQAEKPFRELQQTSLAKMTVIDKARYEKAYRHFDEQADGEAEKAAEFPD
;
A
#
# COMPACT_ATOMS: atom_id res chain seq x y z
N MET A 1 26.22 22.89 -17.05
CA MET A 1 24.99 22.73 -16.24
C MET A 1 25.02 21.33 -15.66
N SER A 2 25.16 21.16 -14.34
CA SER A 2 25.13 19.81 -13.76
C SER A 2 23.71 19.27 -13.89
N ALA A 3 23.57 18.08 -14.48
CA ALA A 3 22.27 17.44 -14.55
C ALA A 3 21.85 17.08 -13.12
N ASP A 4 20.73 17.62 -12.65
CA ASP A 4 20.16 17.25 -11.36
C ASP A 4 20.02 15.71 -11.29
N PRO A 5 20.71 15.03 -10.35
CA PRO A 5 20.63 13.58 -10.19
C PRO A 5 19.20 13.06 -10.04
N PHE A 6 18.29 13.86 -9.50
CA PHE A 6 16.87 13.51 -9.34
C PHE A 6 16.12 13.51 -10.68
N HIS A 7 16.50 14.36 -11.64
CA HIS A 7 15.97 14.29 -13.00
C HIS A 7 16.40 13.02 -13.74
N LEU A 8 17.67 12.62 -13.57
CA LEU A 8 18.21 11.42 -14.21
C LEU A 8 17.49 10.16 -13.73
N ASN A 9 17.09 10.04 -12.46
CA ASN A 9 16.46 8.81 -11.95
C ASN A 9 14.93 8.84 -11.89
N ARG A 10 14.31 9.98 -12.25
CA ARG A 10 12.85 10.12 -12.26
C ARG A 10 12.10 9.02 -13.02
N PRO A 11 12.50 8.57 -14.23
CA PRO A 11 11.78 7.51 -14.93
C PRO A 11 11.74 6.19 -14.15
N VAL A 12 12.82 5.86 -13.44
CA VAL A 12 12.90 4.65 -12.61
C VAL A 12 11.99 4.76 -11.39
N HIS A 13 11.98 5.91 -10.73
CA HIS A 13 11.07 6.15 -9.59
C HIS A 13 9.59 6.13 -10.00
N LEU A 14 9.25 6.68 -11.17
CA LEU A 14 7.89 6.59 -11.70
C LEU A 14 7.49 5.14 -12.00
N ALA A 15 8.39 4.34 -12.59
CA ALA A 15 8.12 2.93 -12.85
C ALA A 15 7.86 2.15 -11.55
N ARG A 16 8.72 2.34 -10.54
CA ARG A 16 8.53 1.72 -9.22
C ARG A 16 7.24 2.14 -8.55
N ARG A 17 6.93 3.45 -8.55
CA ARG A 17 5.65 3.96 -8.03
C ARG A 17 4.48 3.22 -8.66
N ASP A 18 4.49 3.10 -9.98
CA ASP A 18 3.36 2.54 -10.72
C ASP A 18 3.19 1.03 -10.47
N VAL A 19 4.29 0.27 -10.47
CA VAL A 19 4.29 -1.17 -10.13
C VAL A 19 3.79 -1.39 -8.71
N PHE A 20 4.42 -0.74 -7.73
CA PHE A 20 4.11 -0.98 -6.33
C PHE A 20 2.68 -0.56 -5.99
N TYR A 21 2.19 0.55 -6.56
CA TYR A 21 0.81 0.96 -6.40
C TYR A 21 -0.17 -0.06 -7.02
N GLY A 22 0.10 -0.53 -8.25
CA GLY A 22 -0.74 -1.53 -8.91
C GLY A 22 -0.85 -2.82 -8.10
N LYS A 23 0.28 -3.36 -7.65
CA LYS A 23 0.35 -4.57 -6.81
C LYS A 23 -0.32 -4.36 -5.45
N ALA A 24 -0.13 -3.19 -4.82
CA ALA A 24 -0.80 -2.85 -3.58
C ALA A 24 -2.32 -2.86 -3.71
N VAL A 25 -2.86 -2.21 -4.75
CA VAL A 25 -4.31 -2.17 -5.01
C VAL A 25 -4.86 -3.58 -5.20
N GLU A 26 -4.14 -4.46 -5.90
CA GLU A 26 -4.51 -5.85 -6.03
C GLU A 26 -4.58 -6.56 -4.67
N ARG A 27 -3.57 -6.38 -3.80
CA ARG A 27 -3.55 -6.98 -2.45
C ARG A 27 -4.69 -6.45 -1.58
N VAL A 28 -4.98 -5.15 -1.61
CA VAL A 28 -6.13 -4.58 -0.89
C VAL A 28 -7.45 -5.17 -1.39
N ARG A 29 -7.61 -5.37 -2.70
CA ARG A 29 -8.80 -6.04 -3.26
C ARG A 29 -8.93 -7.49 -2.80
N ARG A 30 -7.81 -8.21 -2.64
CA ARG A 30 -7.80 -9.60 -2.16
C ARG A 30 -8.17 -9.74 -0.67
N LEU A 31 -8.00 -8.70 0.15
CA LEU A 31 -8.36 -8.74 1.58
C LEU A 31 -9.83 -9.13 1.83
N SER A 32 -10.74 -8.68 0.96
CA SER A 32 -12.17 -8.97 1.09
C SER A 32 -12.52 -10.43 0.74
N LEU A 33 -11.63 -11.13 0.06
CA LEU A 33 -11.80 -12.53 -0.36
C LEU A 33 -11.29 -13.52 0.69
N GLN A 34 -10.42 -13.07 1.59
CA GLN A 34 -9.81 -13.91 2.60
C GLN A 34 -10.74 -14.17 3.77
N LYS A 35 -10.74 -15.43 4.23
CA LYS A 35 -11.62 -15.89 5.31
C LYS A 35 -10.91 -15.99 6.64
N LEU A 36 -9.59 -16.26 6.63
CA LEU A 36 -8.81 -16.46 7.85
C LEU A 36 -8.19 -15.13 8.30
N PRO A 37 -8.35 -14.74 9.59
CA PRO A 37 -7.75 -13.50 10.11
C PRO A 37 -6.23 -13.41 9.94
N ALA A 38 -5.53 -14.54 10.05
CA ALA A 38 -4.08 -14.59 9.85
C ALA A 38 -3.68 -14.24 8.41
N GLU A 39 -4.36 -14.81 7.41
CA GLU A 39 -4.15 -14.50 5.99
C GLU A 39 -4.50 -13.04 5.67
N GLN A 40 -5.61 -12.54 6.24
CA GLN A 40 -6.01 -11.14 6.15
C GLN A 40 -4.94 -10.22 6.72
N SER A 41 -4.41 -10.55 7.90
CA SER A 41 -3.36 -9.76 8.54
C SER A 41 -2.09 -9.75 7.68
N GLN A 42 -1.64 -10.91 7.22
CA GLN A 42 -0.45 -11.02 6.36
C GLN A 42 -0.62 -10.19 5.07
N THR A 43 -1.78 -10.29 4.43
CA THR A 43 -2.05 -9.57 3.18
C THR A 43 -2.16 -8.07 3.39
N ALA A 44 -2.64 -7.64 4.56
CA ALA A 44 -2.67 -6.22 4.92
C ALA A 44 -1.25 -5.67 5.11
N GLU A 45 -0.34 -6.44 5.73
CA GLU A 45 1.06 -6.04 5.89
C GLU A 45 1.80 -6.01 4.53
N GLN A 46 1.57 -7.00 3.65
CA GLN A 46 2.09 -6.99 2.28
C GLN A 46 1.61 -5.76 1.49
N ALA A 47 0.30 -5.46 1.54
CA ALA A 47 -0.27 -4.28 0.91
C ALA A 47 0.35 -2.99 1.47
N LEU A 48 0.53 -2.93 2.79
CA LEU A 48 1.11 -1.77 3.47
C LEU A 48 2.56 -1.52 3.03
N TYR A 49 3.39 -2.57 2.93
CA TYR A 49 4.75 -2.46 2.39
C TYR A 49 4.75 -1.85 0.99
N LEU A 50 3.96 -2.43 0.08
CA LEU A 50 3.87 -1.97 -1.31
C LEU A 50 3.40 -0.51 -1.41
N LEU A 51 2.41 -0.11 -0.59
CA LEU A 51 1.94 1.28 -0.55
C LEU A 51 3.02 2.25 -0.07
N ARG A 52 3.80 1.87 0.95
CA ARG A 52 4.90 2.69 1.46
C ARG A 52 6.01 2.86 0.42
N GLU A 53 6.36 1.80 -0.30
CA GLU A 53 7.35 1.89 -1.38
C GLU A 53 6.84 2.71 -2.57
N ALA A 54 5.57 2.54 -2.96
CA ALA A 54 4.93 3.37 -3.98
C ALA A 54 4.97 4.86 -3.61
N ARG A 55 4.64 5.18 -2.35
CA ARG A 55 4.67 6.53 -1.78
C ARG A 55 6.10 7.11 -1.80
N ARG A 56 7.08 6.36 -1.29
CA ARG A 56 8.50 6.77 -1.27
C ARG A 56 9.01 7.09 -2.67
N HIS A 57 8.64 6.29 -3.66
CA HIS A 57 9.05 6.50 -5.04
C HIS A 57 8.27 7.63 -5.73
N ALA A 58 7.01 7.88 -5.36
CA ALA A 58 6.29 9.08 -5.76
C ALA A 58 6.98 10.35 -5.23
N GLU A 59 7.38 10.38 -3.95
CA GLU A 59 8.11 11.50 -3.36
C GLU A 59 9.46 11.73 -4.05
N ALA A 60 10.23 10.67 -4.31
CA ALA A 60 11.49 10.76 -5.02
C ALA A 60 11.32 11.30 -6.45
N ALA A 61 10.30 10.84 -7.18
CA ALA A 61 9.97 11.34 -8.51
C ALA A 61 9.52 12.81 -8.51
N ASN A 62 8.95 13.29 -7.41
CA ASN A 62 8.45 14.64 -7.22
C ASN A 62 9.55 15.69 -6.92
N ARG A 63 10.80 15.25 -6.67
CA ARG A 63 11.95 16.15 -6.47
C ARG A 63 12.45 16.82 -7.75
N SER A 64 12.03 16.30 -8.90
CA SER A 64 12.37 16.86 -10.21
C SER A 64 11.52 18.11 -10.54
N GLU A 65 12.08 19.03 -11.32
CA GLU A 65 11.37 20.20 -11.88
C GLU A 65 10.21 19.81 -12.81
N LYS A 66 10.20 18.57 -13.35
CA LYS A 66 9.12 18.06 -14.24
C LYS A 66 7.87 17.60 -13.47
N THR A 67 7.80 17.87 -12.17
CA THR A 67 6.71 17.45 -11.28
C THR A 67 5.42 18.23 -11.56
N SER A 68 4.30 17.51 -11.68
CA SER A 68 2.97 18.12 -11.81
C SER A 68 2.28 18.26 -10.45
N VAL A 69 1.28 19.15 -10.38
CA VAL A 69 0.41 19.30 -9.20
C VAL A 69 -0.26 17.97 -8.85
N GLN A 70 -0.78 17.25 -9.85
CA GLN A 70 -1.41 15.94 -9.69
C GLN A 70 -0.44 14.90 -9.09
N SER A 71 0.85 14.95 -9.44
CA SER A 71 1.86 14.05 -8.87
C SER A 71 2.12 14.34 -7.38
N ARG A 72 1.99 15.60 -6.95
CA ARG A 72 2.06 15.97 -5.53
C ARG A 72 0.80 15.57 -4.78
N LEU A 73 -0.38 15.82 -5.35
CA LEU A 73 -1.66 15.39 -4.79
C LEU A 73 -1.73 13.86 -4.63
N PHE A 74 -1.13 13.11 -5.57
CA PHE A 74 -1.02 11.66 -5.46
C PHE A 74 -0.28 11.21 -4.20
N VAL A 75 0.74 11.94 -3.73
CA VAL A 75 1.42 11.61 -2.46
C VAL A 75 0.46 11.74 -1.27
N GLY A 76 -0.32 12.83 -1.20
CA GLY A 76 -1.32 12.99 -0.15
C GLY A 76 -2.44 11.94 -0.20
N PHE A 77 -2.82 11.51 -1.40
CA PHE A 77 -3.70 10.35 -1.58
C PHE A 77 -3.05 9.06 -1.04
N MET A 78 -1.76 8.83 -1.33
CA MET A 78 -1.03 7.67 -0.83
C MET A 78 -0.94 7.66 0.70
N ASP A 79 -0.77 8.81 1.35
CA ASP A 79 -0.82 8.92 2.83
C ASP A 79 -2.14 8.36 3.37
N THR A 80 -3.27 8.79 2.77
CA THR A 80 -4.61 8.31 3.16
C THR A 80 -4.74 6.80 2.99
N VAL A 81 -4.27 6.26 1.86
CA VAL A 81 -4.37 4.82 1.56
C VAL A 81 -3.48 3.99 2.50
N VAL A 82 -2.28 4.47 2.82
CA VAL A 82 -1.36 3.86 3.80
C VAL A 82 -2.01 3.82 5.18
N ASP A 83 -2.56 4.94 5.66
CA ASP A 83 -3.16 5.04 6.99
C ASP A 83 -4.37 4.12 7.16
N ASN A 84 -5.23 4.05 6.14
CA ASN A 84 -6.37 3.14 6.13
C ASN A 84 -5.90 1.67 6.14
N THR A 85 -4.90 1.32 5.34
CA THR A 85 -4.36 -0.05 5.27
C THR A 85 -3.70 -0.46 6.59
N GLN A 86 -2.92 0.44 7.20
CA GLN A 86 -2.34 0.22 8.52
C GLN A 86 -3.41 0.05 9.60
N SER A 87 -4.49 0.83 9.53
CA SER A 87 -5.61 0.72 10.47
C SER A 87 -6.31 -0.64 10.35
N ILE A 88 -6.52 -1.14 9.12
CA ILE A 88 -7.05 -2.49 8.87
C ILE A 88 -6.13 -3.55 9.50
N GLY A 89 -4.82 -3.50 9.21
CA GLY A 89 -3.84 -4.44 9.78
C GLY A 89 -3.84 -4.44 11.31
N ARG A 90 -3.90 -3.27 11.95
CA ARG A 90 -3.99 -3.15 13.41
C ARG A 90 -5.26 -3.79 13.96
N MET A 91 -6.41 -3.62 13.31
CA MET A 91 -7.66 -4.23 13.75
C MET A 91 -7.60 -5.76 13.63
N LEU A 92 -7.04 -6.28 12.54
CA LEU A 92 -6.87 -7.72 12.32
C LEU A 92 -5.91 -8.34 13.35
N ARG A 93 -4.76 -7.69 13.62
CA ARG A 93 -3.83 -8.14 14.68
C ARG A 93 -4.49 -8.15 16.06
N ARG A 94 -5.28 -7.13 16.38
CA ARG A 94 -6.04 -7.10 17.64
C ARG A 94 -7.07 -8.21 17.72
N GLN A 95 -7.79 -8.49 16.63
CA GLN A 95 -8.73 -9.62 16.54
C GLN A 95 -8.02 -10.96 16.79
N ILE A 96 -6.85 -11.18 16.18
CA ILE A 96 -6.04 -12.39 16.41
C ILE A 96 -5.62 -12.46 17.88
N GLY A 97 -5.09 -11.36 18.43
CA GLY A 97 -4.61 -11.30 19.81
C GLY A 97 -5.68 -11.62 20.85
N VAL A 98 -6.90 -11.09 20.71
CA VAL A 98 -8.01 -11.39 21.65
C VAL A 98 -8.63 -12.78 21.45
N ASN A 99 -8.37 -13.43 20.32
CA ASN A 99 -8.76 -14.83 20.10
C ASN A 99 -7.73 -15.82 20.64
N ALA A 100 -6.55 -15.37 21.08
CA ALA A 100 -5.54 -16.24 21.65
C ALA A 100 -6.03 -16.82 22.99
N ALA A 101 -5.75 -18.10 23.22
CA ALA A 101 -6.18 -18.81 24.42
C ALA A 101 -5.67 -18.15 25.71
N ASP A 102 -4.45 -17.62 25.70
CA ASP A 102 -3.82 -16.92 26.82
C ASP A 102 -3.74 -15.41 26.59
N ASN A 103 -4.82 -14.79 26.09
CA ASN A 103 -4.74 -13.37 25.80
C ASN A 103 -4.59 -12.54 27.10
N PRO A 104 -3.60 -11.62 27.19
CA PRO A 104 -3.35 -10.84 28.40
C PRO A 104 -4.52 -9.94 28.82
N LEU A 105 -5.41 -9.59 27.88
CA LEU A 105 -6.54 -8.72 28.15
C LEU A 105 -7.58 -9.42 29.02
N ASP A 106 -7.92 -10.68 28.73
CA ASP A 106 -8.86 -11.46 29.53
C ASP A 106 -8.25 -11.79 30.90
N GLN A 107 -6.95 -12.06 30.98
CA GLN A 107 -6.23 -12.23 32.25
C GLN A 107 -6.26 -10.94 33.11
N PHE A 108 -6.03 -9.79 32.49
CA PHE A 108 -6.02 -8.50 33.18
C PHE A 108 -7.41 -8.05 33.62
N LEU A 109 -8.43 -8.24 32.77
CA LEU A 109 -9.81 -7.81 33.04
C LEU A 109 -10.60 -8.84 33.86
N ASN A 110 -10.08 -10.06 34.04
CA ASN A 110 -10.73 -11.16 34.74
C ASN A 110 -12.18 -11.41 34.24
N SER A 111 -12.37 -11.37 32.91
CA SER A 111 -13.68 -11.47 32.27
C SER A 111 -13.63 -12.39 31.05
N GLY A 112 -14.34 -13.51 31.10
CA GLY A 112 -14.33 -14.53 30.04
C GLY A 112 -15.13 -14.22 28.78
N ASP A 113 -15.96 -13.16 28.77
CA ASP A 113 -16.81 -12.78 27.62
C ASP A 113 -16.26 -11.54 26.88
N THR A 114 -15.17 -10.94 27.37
CA THR A 114 -14.61 -9.73 26.76
C THR A 114 -13.92 -10.04 25.43
N GLY A 115 -13.11 -11.10 25.35
CA GLY A 115 -12.42 -11.52 24.13
C GLY A 115 -13.35 -11.70 22.92
N ALA A 116 -14.47 -12.42 23.08
CA ALA A 116 -15.42 -12.68 21.99
C ALA A 116 -16.08 -11.38 21.47
N LYS A 117 -16.53 -10.50 22.36
CA LYS A 117 -17.13 -9.20 22.00
C LYS A 117 -16.11 -8.30 21.28
N MET A 118 -14.89 -8.24 21.79
CA MET A 118 -13.81 -7.43 21.23
C MET A 118 -13.37 -7.96 19.86
N SER A 119 -13.26 -9.28 19.70
CA SER A 119 -12.96 -9.93 18.41
C SER A 119 -13.96 -9.53 17.33
N GLY A 120 -15.27 -9.64 17.64
CA GLY A 120 -16.33 -9.22 16.75
C GLY A 120 -16.30 -7.72 16.43
N HIS A 121 -15.97 -6.87 17.40
CA HIS A 121 -15.81 -5.43 17.21
C HIS A 121 -14.65 -5.10 16.25
N TYR A 122 -13.45 -5.63 16.50
CA TYR A 122 -12.28 -5.39 15.65
C TYR A 122 -12.51 -5.86 14.21
N ARG A 123 -13.13 -7.03 14.02
CA ARG A 123 -13.49 -7.53 12.69
C ARG A 123 -14.42 -6.56 11.94
N ARG A 124 -15.44 -6.02 12.61
CA ARG A 124 -16.37 -5.06 11.99
C ARG A 124 -15.66 -3.75 11.64
N CYS A 125 -14.79 -3.25 12.51
CA CYS A 125 -14.00 -2.06 12.24
C CYS A 125 -13.08 -2.25 11.02
N ALA A 126 -12.33 -3.37 10.96
CA ALA A 126 -11.50 -3.71 9.81
C ALA A 126 -12.32 -3.74 8.51
N ALA A 127 -13.48 -4.41 8.52
CA ALA A 127 -14.35 -4.52 7.36
C ALA A 127 -14.92 -3.17 6.90
N HIS A 128 -15.28 -2.29 7.84
CA HIS A 128 -15.76 -0.94 7.52
C HIS A 128 -14.66 -0.12 6.85
N ILE A 129 -13.46 -0.07 7.44
CA ILE A 129 -12.32 0.67 6.89
C ILE A 129 -11.97 0.13 5.50
N LEU A 130 -11.92 -1.19 5.33
CA LEU A 130 -11.66 -1.83 4.04
C LEU A 130 -12.69 -1.45 2.97
N LYS A 131 -13.99 -1.42 3.32
CA LYS A 131 -15.04 -0.97 2.39
C LYS A 131 -14.81 0.48 1.95
N GLY A 132 -14.50 1.38 2.88
CA GLY A 132 -14.18 2.78 2.56
C GLY A 132 -12.96 2.90 1.65
N LEU A 133 -11.89 2.15 1.97
CA LEU A 133 -10.66 2.11 1.19
C LEU A 133 -10.89 1.63 -0.24
N LEU A 134 -11.67 0.55 -0.42
CA LEU A 134 -11.99 0.03 -1.76
C LEU A 134 -12.75 1.05 -2.62
N LEU A 135 -13.67 1.82 -2.03
CA LEU A 135 -14.38 2.89 -2.73
C LEU A 135 -13.40 4.00 -3.16
N ILE A 136 -12.50 4.42 -2.28
CA ILE A 136 -11.48 5.43 -2.60
C ILE A 136 -10.57 4.94 -3.73
N LEU A 137 -10.09 3.70 -3.67
CA LEU A 137 -9.24 3.11 -4.71
C LEU A 137 -9.97 2.99 -6.06
N GLN A 138 -11.27 2.69 -6.05
CA GLN A 138 -12.09 2.68 -7.25
C GLN A 138 -12.17 4.07 -7.90
N GLN A 139 -12.40 5.13 -7.11
CA GLN A 139 -12.44 6.50 -7.62
C GLN A 139 -11.07 6.99 -8.11
N ALA A 140 -9.99 6.47 -7.54
CA ALA A 140 -8.62 6.83 -7.90
C ALA A 140 -8.13 6.18 -9.21
N GLU A 141 -8.82 5.16 -9.76
CA GLU A 141 -8.35 4.43 -10.93
C GLU A 141 -8.15 5.32 -12.16
N LYS A 142 -9.15 6.15 -12.49
CA LYS A 142 -9.06 7.08 -13.63
C LYS A 142 -7.99 8.17 -13.40
N PRO A 143 -7.99 8.93 -12.29
CA PRO A 143 -6.95 9.92 -12.00
C PRO A 143 -5.53 9.34 -12.02
N PHE A 144 -5.34 8.11 -11.52
CA PHE A 144 -4.05 7.45 -11.55
C PHE A 144 -3.59 7.09 -12.97
N ARG A 145 -4.47 6.53 -13.81
CA ARG A 145 -4.15 6.25 -15.22
C ARG A 145 -3.79 7.54 -15.97
N GLU A 146 -4.53 8.62 -15.75
CA GLU A 146 -4.25 9.94 -16.34
C GLU A 146 -2.89 10.50 -15.87
N LEU A 147 -2.55 10.34 -14.59
CA LEU A 147 -1.25 10.71 -14.04
C LEU A 147 -0.11 9.92 -14.71
N GLN A 148 -0.29 8.62 -14.90
CA GLN A 148 0.69 7.76 -15.58
C GLN A 148 0.88 8.20 -17.04
N GLN A 149 -0.20 8.34 -17.80
CA GLN A 149 -0.17 8.78 -19.20
C GLN A 149 0.50 10.15 -19.35
N THR A 150 0.14 11.11 -18.49
CA THR A 150 0.74 12.45 -18.49
C THR A 150 2.23 12.40 -18.17
N SER A 151 2.64 11.51 -17.26
CA SER A 151 4.05 11.33 -16.90
C SER A 151 4.85 10.78 -18.07
N LEU A 152 4.32 9.75 -18.76
CA LEU A 152 4.95 9.12 -19.93
C LEU A 152 4.99 10.06 -21.14
N ALA A 153 3.95 10.85 -21.37
CA ALA A 153 3.90 11.79 -22.50
C ALA A 153 5.02 12.85 -22.44
N LYS A 154 5.48 13.20 -21.23
CA LYS A 154 6.56 14.18 -21.00
C LYS A 154 7.97 13.57 -21.03
N MET A 155 8.09 12.27 -21.23
CA MET A 155 9.37 11.57 -21.26
C MET A 155 9.98 11.57 -22.67
N THR A 156 11.31 11.68 -22.72
CA THR A 156 12.08 11.41 -23.94
C THR A 156 12.04 9.91 -24.28
N VAL A 157 12.48 9.54 -25.48
CA VAL A 157 12.58 8.11 -25.89
C VAL A 157 13.50 7.33 -24.94
N ILE A 158 14.63 7.94 -24.53
CA ILE A 158 15.58 7.32 -23.61
C ILE A 158 14.96 7.13 -22.22
N ASP A 159 14.21 8.13 -21.72
CA ASP A 159 13.53 8.04 -20.43
C ASP A 159 12.45 6.95 -20.44
N LYS A 160 11.68 6.83 -21.53
CA LYS A 160 10.67 5.76 -21.69
C LYS A 160 11.29 4.37 -21.65
N ALA A 161 12.39 4.16 -22.38
CA ALA A 161 13.10 2.88 -22.36
C ALA A 161 13.61 2.52 -20.95
N ARG A 162 14.08 3.50 -20.18
CA ARG A 162 14.50 3.31 -18.79
C ARG A 162 13.32 3.01 -17.86
N TYR A 163 12.21 3.73 -18.03
CA TYR A 163 10.96 3.46 -17.31
C TYR A 163 10.49 2.02 -17.57
N GLU A 164 10.39 1.59 -18.84
CA GLU A 164 9.90 0.26 -19.21
C GLU A 164 10.80 -0.86 -18.67
N LYS A 165 12.12 -0.68 -18.77
CA LYS A 165 13.08 -1.63 -18.21
C LYS A 165 12.91 -1.76 -16.69
N ALA A 166 12.78 -0.64 -15.99
CA ALA A 166 12.55 -0.66 -14.54
C ALA A 166 11.19 -1.27 -14.19
N TYR A 167 10.14 -0.92 -14.93
CA TYR A 167 8.79 -1.43 -14.71
C TYR A 167 8.76 -2.95 -14.76
N ARG A 168 9.27 -3.56 -15.85
CA ARG A 168 9.33 -5.04 -15.97
C ARG A 168 10.11 -5.68 -14.83
N HIS A 169 11.28 -5.13 -14.51
CA HIS A 169 12.12 -5.67 -13.45
C HIS A 169 11.44 -5.66 -12.07
N PHE A 170 10.79 -4.56 -11.69
CA PHE A 170 10.11 -4.48 -10.39
C PHE A 170 8.77 -5.21 -10.38
N ASP A 171 8.09 -5.35 -11.53
CA ASP A 171 6.85 -6.11 -11.62
C ASP A 171 7.07 -7.60 -11.29
N GLU A 172 8.24 -8.14 -11.68
CA GLU A 172 8.68 -9.51 -11.36
C GLU A 172 9.09 -9.67 -9.89
N GLN A 173 9.62 -8.62 -9.25
CA GLN A 173 10.20 -8.70 -7.89
C GLN A 173 9.24 -8.29 -6.77
N ALA A 174 8.29 -7.40 -7.05
CA ALA A 174 7.48 -6.72 -6.02
C ALA A 174 6.71 -7.70 -5.12
N ASP A 175 6.19 -8.79 -5.67
CA ASP A 175 5.44 -9.79 -4.90
C ASP A 175 6.34 -10.49 -3.87
N GLY A 176 7.55 -10.92 -4.27
CA GLY A 176 8.49 -11.58 -3.37
C GLY A 176 9.10 -10.65 -2.32
N GLU A 177 9.26 -9.35 -2.64
CA GLU A 177 9.67 -8.36 -1.64
C GLU A 177 8.58 -8.13 -0.57
N ALA A 178 7.31 -8.05 -1.00
CA ALA A 178 6.19 -7.87 -0.08
C ALA A 178 6.00 -9.08 0.84
N GLU A 179 6.17 -10.29 0.32
CA GLU A 179 6.11 -11.53 1.10
C GLU A 179 7.17 -11.54 2.20
N LYS A 180 8.43 -11.24 1.87
CA LYS A 180 9.54 -11.15 2.84
C LYS A 180 9.30 -10.07 3.89
N ALA A 181 8.78 -8.91 3.48
CA ALA A 181 8.47 -7.83 4.42
C ALA A 181 7.36 -8.21 5.41
N ALA A 182 6.41 -9.05 5.01
CA ALA A 182 5.33 -9.51 5.88
C ALA A 182 5.75 -10.62 6.87
N GLU A 183 6.89 -11.28 6.66
CA GLU A 183 7.46 -12.26 7.60
C GLU A 183 8.08 -11.57 8.83
N PHE A 184 8.52 -10.32 8.69
CA PHE A 184 9.15 -9.53 9.76
C PHE A 184 8.47 -8.16 9.91
N PRO A 185 7.21 -8.10 10.35
CA PRO A 185 6.50 -6.84 10.52
C PRO A 185 7.07 -6.05 11.72
N ASP A 186 7.48 -4.81 11.48
CA ASP A 186 7.89 -3.83 12.50
C ASP A 186 6.78 -3.51 13.53
#